data_AF-A0A3N5J4C1-F1
#
_entry.id   AF-A0A3N5J4C1-F1
#
_cell.length_a   1.000
_cell.length_b   1.000
_cell.length_c   1.000
_cell.angle_alpha   90.00
_cell.angle_beta   90.00
_cell.angle_gamma   90.00
#
_symmetry.space_group_name_H-M   'P 1'
#
loop_
_entity.id
_entity.type
_entity.pdbx_description
1 polymer ?
#
loop_
_entity_poly.entity_id
_entity_poly.type
_entity_poly.pdbx_seq_one_letter_code
_entity_poly.pdbx_strand_id
1 'polypeptide(L)'
;MPMTKFLHVGCLLLLVAATSLLGTEKAKPVTPKASVEAKALLDLFTRISGHYTLSGQHNYPNTRDRNSQFAAKYIGKTPAVWSTDMGFAQDGDTDSYLARPDIVEEAKRQHQLGSIITICWHAVPPTADEPVTFRAQPGASPDSLASVQGKLLDQQFQDLLTPGTKLHQKWCAQVDSVAFYLRKLQQARVPILWRPYHEMNGDWFWWGGRLGPYNTRALYRQIFDRLVNHHKLNNLIWVWSVDRPNKPEMNFSHYYPGDDYLDILALDVYGSDFNPTYYDSLLALANGKPLVLGEVGNPPTPGILASQPQWSYWVTWAGMVRNTSKSQYTALKNDPRLLFKEDQIFSRLIAPFRSACGLTPFTLPVKTSDKMKPNFNGMWIFNEEASELDNMGAGALPYKLQVTQSENDLMMSKSFIVEWGDDRITEESVKLDGSETKSEFMNNPRIMTANWSDNGDTLTIFSQTTFNRGGRSMEMKVSEKWNVKGPLLVIRQNSTTFRGERQITLRFDKE
;
A
#
# COMPACT_ATOMS: atom_id res chain seq x y z
N MET A 1 13.65 -15.28 -91.69
CA MET A 1 14.41 -14.53 -90.65
C MET A 1 13.62 -14.57 -89.34
N PRO A 2 14.27 -14.77 -88.18
CA PRO A 2 13.86 -15.81 -87.24
C PRO A 2 13.14 -15.34 -85.97
N MET A 3 12.37 -16.28 -85.42
CA MET A 3 11.97 -16.51 -84.02
C MET A 3 12.40 -15.48 -82.96
N THR A 4 11.43 -14.82 -82.33
CA THR A 4 11.58 -14.17 -81.02
C THR A 4 11.25 -15.15 -79.90
N LYS A 5 12.28 -15.50 -79.13
CA LYS A 5 12.21 -16.32 -77.90
C LYS A 5 11.69 -15.50 -76.72
N PHE A 6 10.85 -16.13 -75.91
CA PHE A 6 10.52 -15.74 -74.55
C PHE A 6 11.78 -15.77 -73.66
N LEU A 7 11.96 -14.75 -72.81
CA LEU A 7 12.78 -14.85 -71.60
C LEU A 7 11.97 -14.34 -70.41
N HIS A 8 11.72 -15.24 -69.46
CA HIS A 8 11.21 -14.92 -68.14
C HIS A 8 12.28 -14.17 -67.34
N VAL A 9 11.91 -13.03 -66.74
CA VAL A 9 12.62 -12.46 -65.59
C VAL A 9 11.61 -12.34 -64.47
N GLY A 10 11.76 -13.18 -63.45
CA GLY A 10 10.96 -13.14 -62.23
C GLY A 10 11.27 -11.89 -61.43
N CYS A 11 10.24 -11.09 -61.17
CA CYS A 11 10.32 -9.93 -60.30
C CYS A 11 10.08 -10.39 -58.86
N LEU A 12 11.15 -10.43 -58.07
CA LEU A 12 11.10 -10.69 -56.62
C LEU A 12 10.51 -9.45 -55.93
N LEU A 13 9.24 -9.51 -55.52
CA LEU A 13 8.61 -8.49 -54.67
C LEU A 13 9.11 -8.64 -53.23
N LEU A 14 10.05 -7.79 -52.83
CA LEU A 14 10.42 -7.57 -51.43
C LEU A 14 9.30 -6.76 -50.76
N LEU A 15 8.43 -7.44 -50.01
CA LEU A 15 7.55 -6.79 -49.04
C LEU A 15 8.42 -6.30 -47.86
N VAL A 16 8.75 -5.01 -47.85
CA VAL A 16 9.24 -4.36 -46.63
C VAL A 16 8.02 -4.07 -45.77
N ALA A 17 7.81 -4.89 -44.73
CA ALA A 17 6.86 -4.59 -43.67
C ALA A 17 7.37 -3.37 -42.90
N ALA A 18 6.83 -2.19 -43.22
CA ALA A 18 7.01 -1.00 -42.40
C ALA A 18 6.18 -1.19 -41.11
N THR A 19 6.83 -1.63 -40.04
CA THR A 19 6.30 -1.51 -38.68
C THR A 19 6.25 -0.02 -38.33
N SER A 20 5.09 0.60 -38.53
CA SER A 20 4.80 1.91 -37.96
C SER A 20 4.75 1.76 -36.44
N LEU A 21 5.86 2.08 -35.77
CA LEU A 21 5.86 2.50 -34.38
C LEU A 21 5.06 3.80 -34.31
N LEU A 22 3.73 3.67 -34.19
CA LEU A 22 2.87 4.77 -33.74
C LEU A 22 3.35 5.15 -32.35
N GLY A 23 4.14 6.21 -32.26
CA GLY A 23 4.46 6.84 -30.99
C GLY A 23 3.14 7.33 -30.39
N THR A 24 2.62 6.63 -29.39
CA THR A 24 1.51 7.12 -28.58
C THR A 24 1.96 8.44 -27.96
N GLU A 25 1.27 9.54 -28.31
CA GLU A 25 1.51 10.83 -27.71
C GLU A 25 1.39 10.70 -26.19
N LYS A 26 2.40 11.17 -25.44
CA LYS A 26 2.42 11.03 -23.98
C LYS A 26 1.21 11.76 -23.40
N ALA A 27 0.44 11.07 -22.55
CA ALA A 27 -0.70 11.67 -21.89
C ALA A 27 -0.29 12.92 -21.10
N LYS A 28 -1.02 14.01 -21.31
CA LYS A 28 -0.76 15.30 -20.70
C LYS A 28 -1.71 15.49 -19.52
N PRO A 29 -1.22 15.59 -18.27
CA PRO A 29 -2.08 15.88 -17.15
C PRO A 29 -2.77 17.24 -17.30
N VAL A 30 -4.00 17.35 -16.80
CA VAL A 30 -4.77 18.60 -16.81
C VAL A 30 -4.14 19.69 -15.95
N THR A 31 -3.42 19.29 -14.90
CA THR A 31 -2.68 20.21 -14.03
C THR A 31 -1.53 20.89 -14.81
N PRO A 32 -1.54 22.23 -14.96
CA PRO A 32 -0.44 22.94 -15.60
C PRO A 32 0.86 22.72 -14.83
N LYS A 33 1.95 22.47 -15.56
CA LYS A 33 3.28 22.16 -14.97
C LYS A 33 3.23 21.00 -13.96
N ALA A 34 2.41 19.98 -14.23
CA ALA A 34 2.43 18.72 -13.49
C ALA A 34 3.86 18.20 -13.30
N SER A 35 4.11 17.66 -12.12
CA SER A 35 5.41 17.12 -11.72
C SER A 35 5.80 15.95 -12.63
N VAL A 36 7.09 15.61 -12.69
CA VAL A 36 7.57 14.51 -13.55
C VAL A 36 6.98 13.17 -13.11
N GLU A 37 6.72 13.02 -11.81
CA GLU A 37 6.14 11.84 -11.18
C GLU A 37 4.65 11.72 -11.52
N ALA A 38 3.89 12.82 -11.46
CA ALA A 38 2.49 12.82 -11.85
C ALA A 38 2.33 12.50 -13.34
N LYS A 39 3.14 13.11 -14.22
CA LYS A 39 3.16 12.77 -15.65
C LYS A 39 3.45 11.29 -15.89
N ALA A 40 4.43 10.73 -15.18
CA ALA A 40 4.77 9.32 -15.32
C ALA A 40 3.68 8.39 -14.74
N LEU A 41 2.96 8.81 -13.71
CA LEU A 41 1.81 8.08 -13.17
C LEU A 41 0.66 8.04 -14.18
N LEU A 42 0.32 9.17 -14.80
CA LEU A 42 -0.71 9.21 -15.83
C LEU A 42 -0.32 8.38 -17.05
N ASP A 43 0.93 8.50 -17.51
CA ASP A 43 1.47 7.69 -18.60
C ASP A 43 1.39 6.18 -18.31
N LEU A 44 1.64 5.76 -17.07
CA LEU A 44 1.43 4.37 -16.65
C LEU A 44 -0.02 3.95 -16.90
N PHE A 45 -1.01 4.73 -16.45
CA PHE A 45 -2.42 4.40 -16.63
C PHE A 45 -2.86 4.42 -18.08
N THR A 46 -2.39 5.37 -18.89
CA THR A 46 -2.63 5.38 -20.33
C THR A 46 -2.07 4.14 -21.02
N ARG A 47 -0.88 3.65 -20.62
CA ARG A 47 -0.26 2.46 -21.21
C ARG A 47 -0.92 1.14 -20.80
N ILE A 48 -1.48 1.05 -19.59
CA ILE A 48 -2.12 -0.20 -19.14
C ILE A 48 -3.60 -0.29 -19.49
N SER A 49 -4.26 0.84 -19.75
CA SER A 49 -5.69 0.87 -20.12
C SER A 49 -5.93 -0.02 -21.35
N GLY A 50 -6.93 -0.91 -21.26
CA GLY A 50 -7.24 -1.89 -22.30
C GLY A 50 -6.40 -3.17 -22.26
N HIS A 51 -5.35 -3.22 -21.44
CA HIS A 51 -4.37 -4.32 -21.40
C HIS A 51 -4.26 -4.99 -20.03
N TYR A 52 -4.20 -4.20 -18.96
CA TYR A 52 -4.03 -4.68 -17.60
C TYR A 52 -4.91 -3.90 -16.61
N THR A 53 -5.32 -4.58 -15.55
CA THR A 53 -6.02 -4.02 -14.39
C THR A 53 -5.16 -4.23 -13.15
N LEU A 54 -4.93 -3.18 -12.37
CA LEU A 54 -4.25 -3.28 -11.08
C LEU A 54 -5.24 -3.62 -9.96
N SER A 55 -4.88 -4.56 -9.10
CA SER A 55 -5.62 -4.84 -7.86
C SER A 55 -5.41 -3.73 -6.81
N GLY A 56 -6.40 -3.44 -5.98
CA GLY A 56 -6.30 -2.35 -5.01
C GLY A 56 -7.12 -2.56 -3.75
N GLN A 57 -6.70 -1.96 -2.64
CA GLN A 57 -7.35 -2.14 -1.35
C GLN A 57 -7.44 -0.82 -0.59
N HIS A 58 -8.64 -0.51 -0.10
CA HIS A 58 -8.89 0.65 0.75
C HIS A 58 -8.61 0.35 2.23
N ASN A 59 -8.06 1.34 2.93
CA ASN A 59 -7.76 1.32 4.35
C ASN A 59 -8.42 2.53 4.99
N TYR A 60 -8.95 2.37 6.20
CA TYR A 60 -9.50 3.51 6.92
C TYR A 60 -8.38 4.45 7.37
N PRO A 61 -8.62 5.77 7.43
CA PRO A 61 -7.66 6.80 7.82
C PRO A 61 -6.74 6.41 9.00
N ASN A 62 -7.34 5.99 10.10
CA ASN A 62 -6.64 5.72 11.36
C ASN A 62 -6.16 4.25 11.48
N THR A 63 -5.93 3.57 10.34
CA THR A 63 -5.56 2.14 10.33
C THR A 63 -4.34 1.79 9.46
N ARG A 64 -3.69 2.80 8.86
CA ARG A 64 -2.51 2.63 7.99
C ARG A 64 -2.75 1.61 6.86
N ASP A 65 -2.05 0.48 6.84
CA ASP A 65 -2.19 -0.58 5.82
C ASP A 65 -2.89 -1.84 6.34
N ARG A 66 -3.56 -1.79 7.49
CA ARG A 66 -4.20 -2.95 8.12
C ARG A 66 -5.06 -3.77 7.15
N ASN A 67 -5.91 -3.11 6.35
CA ASN A 67 -6.79 -3.80 5.41
C ASN A 67 -6.03 -4.35 4.20
N SER A 68 -4.95 -3.67 3.77
CA SER A 68 -4.05 -4.13 2.72
C SER A 68 -3.29 -5.39 3.13
N GLN A 69 -2.78 -5.44 4.36
CA GLN A 69 -2.14 -6.63 4.91
C GLN A 69 -3.14 -7.79 5.05
N PHE A 70 -4.35 -7.49 5.55
CA PHE A 70 -5.40 -8.49 5.65
C PHE A 70 -5.79 -9.06 4.27
N ALA A 71 -5.95 -8.18 3.28
CA ALA A 71 -6.26 -8.57 1.90
C ALA A 71 -5.13 -9.42 1.30
N ALA A 72 -3.87 -9.01 1.49
CA ALA A 72 -2.70 -9.77 1.02
C ALA A 72 -2.71 -11.20 1.56
N LYS A 73 -2.93 -11.37 2.88
CA LYS A 73 -3.04 -12.68 3.53
C LYS A 73 -4.24 -13.50 3.03
N TYR A 74 -5.38 -12.85 2.81
CA TYR A 74 -6.61 -13.53 2.38
C TYR A 74 -6.52 -14.01 0.93
N ILE A 75 -6.01 -13.16 0.04
CA ILE A 75 -5.87 -13.40 -1.40
C ILE A 75 -4.65 -14.30 -1.70
N GLY A 76 -3.59 -14.18 -0.90
CA GLY A 76 -2.28 -14.80 -1.15
C GLY A 76 -1.42 -14.03 -2.17
N LYS A 77 -1.75 -12.77 -2.42
CA LYS A 77 -1.01 -11.79 -3.23
C LYS A 77 -1.34 -10.38 -2.74
N THR A 78 -0.37 -9.47 -2.78
CA THR A 78 -0.51 -8.10 -2.27
C THR A 78 -1.14 -7.17 -3.32
N PRO A 79 -2.22 -6.44 -2.99
CA PRO A 79 -2.80 -5.44 -3.87
C PRO A 79 -1.78 -4.39 -4.35
N ALA A 80 -1.83 -4.03 -5.63
CA ALA A 80 -0.92 -3.07 -6.26
C ALA A 80 -1.24 -1.60 -5.93
N VAL A 81 -2.50 -1.28 -5.67
CA VAL A 81 -2.96 0.06 -5.29
C VAL A 81 -3.28 0.10 -3.80
N TRP A 82 -2.65 1.03 -3.08
CA TRP A 82 -2.99 1.35 -1.71
C TRP A 82 -3.89 2.58 -1.69
N SER A 83 -5.06 2.44 -1.05
CA SER A 83 -6.06 3.50 -0.95
C SER A 83 -6.35 3.87 0.51
N THR A 84 -6.60 5.15 0.76
CA THR A 84 -7.13 5.67 2.04
C THR A 84 -7.99 6.91 1.83
N ASP A 85 -8.51 7.48 2.91
CA ASP A 85 -9.26 8.75 2.99
C ASP A 85 -8.50 9.78 3.85
N MET A 86 -8.81 11.07 3.73
CA MET A 86 -8.33 12.16 4.59
C MET A 86 -9.05 12.29 5.95
N GLY A 87 -10.13 11.55 6.18
CA GLY A 87 -10.85 11.48 7.45
C GLY A 87 -11.68 12.72 7.78
N PHE A 88 -12.65 12.53 8.69
CA PHE A 88 -13.62 13.54 9.12
C PHE A 88 -14.09 13.37 10.58
N ALA A 89 -13.89 12.19 11.15
CA ALA A 89 -14.44 11.80 12.44
C ALA A 89 -13.52 12.18 13.60
N GLN A 90 -14.04 12.04 14.83
CA GLN A 90 -13.33 12.37 16.06
C GLN A 90 -12.12 11.47 16.33
N ASP A 91 -11.34 11.80 17.36
CA ASP A 91 -10.24 10.96 17.82
C ASP A 91 -10.73 9.55 18.22
N GLY A 92 -9.91 8.54 17.99
CA GLY A 92 -10.22 7.13 18.23
C GLY A 92 -11.16 6.47 17.20
N ASP A 93 -11.79 7.22 16.31
CA ASP A 93 -12.55 6.66 15.19
C ASP A 93 -11.62 6.12 14.08
N THR A 94 -12.06 5.12 13.32
CA THR A 94 -11.33 4.63 12.14
C THR A 94 -11.20 5.69 11.06
N ASP A 95 -12.16 6.61 10.96
CA ASP A 95 -12.19 7.73 10.01
C ASP A 95 -11.69 9.06 10.62
N SER A 96 -10.86 8.98 11.68
CA SER A 96 -10.38 10.17 12.39
C SER A 96 -9.62 11.13 11.48
N TYR A 97 -10.01 12.41 11.47
CA TYR A 97 -9.28 13.45 10.73
C TYR A 97 -7.88 13.71 11.31
N LEU A 98 -7.66 13.36 12.58
CA LEU A 98 -6.36 13.49 13.24
C LEU A 98 -5.31 12.51 12.69
N ALA A 99 -5.72 11.50 11.90
CA ALA A 99 -4.82 10.55 11.28
C ALA A 99 -4.05 11.12 10.06
N ARG A 100 -4.35 12.33 9.59
CA ARG A 100 -3.70 12.94 8.40
C ARG A 100 -2.16 12.96 8.42
N PRO A 101 -1.48 13.24 9.56
CA PRO A 101 -0.02 13.09 9.64
C PRO A 101 0.43 11.65 9.34
N ASP A 102 -0.22 10.66 9.94
CA ASP A 102 0.07 9.23 9.75
C ASP A 102 -0.25 8.77 8.33
N ILE A 103 -1.32 9.28 7.72
CA ILE A 103 -1.68 9.04 6.31
C ILE A 103 -0.54 9.47 5.39
N VAL A 104 0.08 10.64 5.64
CA VAL A 104 1.20 11.12 4.83
C VAL A 104 2.41 10.19 4.95
N GLU A 105 2.79 9.80 6.17
CA GLU A 105 3.93 8.91 6.38
C GLU A 105 3.66 7.51 5.80
N GLU A 106 2.44 6.99 5.95
CA GLU A 106 2.07 5.71 5.39
C GLU A 106 2.02 5.72 3.85
N ALA A 107 1.50 6.79 3.24
CA ALA A 107 1.50 6.94 1.79
C ALA A 107 2.93 6.97 1.22
N LYS A 108 3.87 7.66 1.88
CA LYS A 108 5.30 7.64 1.52
C LYS A 108 5.87 6.23 1.63
N ARG A 109 5.59 5.52 2.72
CA ARG A 109 6.06 4.15 2.95
C ARG A 109 5.51 3.19 1.88
N GLN A 110 4.22 3.24 1.60
CA GLN A 110 3.58 2.42 0.57
C GLN A 110 4.13 2.71 -0.82
N HIS A 111 4.37 3.98 -1.14
CA HIS A 111 4.98 4.38 -2.40
C HIS A 111 6.41 3.82 -2.55
N GLN A 112 7.22 3.92 -1.49
CA GLN A 112 8.56 3.32 -1.42
C GLN A 112 8.49 1.81 -1.68
N LEU A 113 7.53 1.14 -1.04
CA LEU A 113 7.25 -0.30 -1.18
C LEU A 113 6.62 -0.69 -2.53
N GLY A 114 6.44 0.25 -3.47
CA GLY A 114 5.97 -0.04 -4.83
C GLY A 114 4.47 -0.04 -5.02
N SER A 115 3.69 0.39 -4.03
CA SER A 115 2.25 0.60 -4.20
C SER A 115 1.97 1.90 -4.97
N ILE A 116 0.94 1.88 -5.83
CA ILE A 116 0.35 3.10 -6.38
C ILE A 116 -0.57 3.71 -5.32
N ILE A 117 -0.54 5.04 -5.16
CA ILE A 117 -1.26 5.73 -4.08
C ILE A 117 -2.52 6.40 -4.64
N THR A 118 -3.68 6.09 -4.04
CA THR A 118 -4.93 6.82 -4.28
C THR A 118 -5.54 7.29 -2.97
N ILE A 119 -6.02 8.53 -2.95
CA ILE A 119 -6.62 9.11 -1.73
C ILE A 119 -7.94 9.78 -2.12
N CYS A 120 -9.01 9.42 -1.41
CA CYS A 120 -10.31 10.10 -1.48
C CYS A 120 -10.50 11.01 -0.26
N TRP A 121 -11.63 11.71 -0.22
CA TRP A 121 -11.97 12.57 0.92
C TRP A 121 -13.47 12.66 1.14
N HIS A 122 -13.95 12.01 2.19
CA HIS A 122 -15.25 12.28 2.79
C HIS A 122 -15.24 13.66 3.48
N ALA A 123 -15.40 14.71 2.68
CA ALA A 123 -15.24 16.08 3.12
C ALA A 123 -16.28 16.51 4.16
N VAL A 124 -15.83 17.26 5.17
CA VAL A 124 -16.72 17.92 6.13
C VAL A 124 -17.47 19.07 5.45
N PRO A 125 -18.79 19.23 5.66
CA PRO A 125 -19.51 20.35 5.08
C PRO A 125 -19.00 21.67 5.66
N PRO A 126 -18.96 22.76 4.87
CA PRO A 126 -18.48 24.06 5.34
C PRO A 126 -19.41 24.70 6.39
N THR A 127 -20.56 24.11 6.67
CA THR A 127 -21.47 24.50 7.77
C THR A 127 -21.00 24.02 9.15
N ALA A 128 -20.00 23.14 9.23
CA ALA A 128 -19.47 22.59 10.48
C ALA A 128 -17.93 22.56 10.50
N ASP A 129 -17.35 22.43 11.68
CA ASP A 129 -15.92 22.17 11.86
C ASP A 129 -15.70 20.69 12.16
N GLU A 130 -14.50 20.18 11.86
CA GLU A 130 -14.10 18.83 12.27
C GLU A 130 -14.01 18.73 13.79
N PRO A 131 -14.45 17.61 14.41
CA PRO A 131 -14.98 16.41 13.76
C PRO A 131 -16.49 16.47 13.48
N VAL A 132 -16.95 15.66 12.52
CA VAL A 132 -18.37 15.44 12.22
C VAL A 132 -18.72 13.95 12.18
N THR A 133 -20.01 13.61 12.14
CA THR A 133 -20.46 12.23 11.97
C THR A 133 -20.63 11.87 10.50
N PHE A 134 -20.65 10.57 10.17
CA PHE A 134 -20.92 10.16 8.79
C PHE A 134 -22.38 10.44 8.41
N ARG A 135 -23.32 10.13 9.30
CA ARG A 135 -24.77 10.39 9.14
C ARG A 135 -25.21 11.53 10.04
N ALA A 136 -26.20 12.29 9.59
CA ALA A 136 -26.84 13.30 10.41
C ALA A 136 -27.45 12.68 11.67
N GLN A 137 -27.29 13.36 12.80
CA GLN A 137 -27.93 12.94 14.05
C GLN A 137 -29.45 13.14 13.97
N PRO A 138 -30.26 12.29 14.60
CA PRO A 138 -31.70 12.50 14.67
C PRO A 138 -32.06 13.90 15.18
N GLY A 139 -32.90 14.62 14.45
CA GLY A 139 -33.33 15.98 14.80
C GLY A 139 -32.32 17.10 14.50
N ALA A 140 -31.20 16.80 13.84
CA ALA A 140 -30.25 17.83 13.42
C ALA A 140 -30.92 18.84 12.47
N SER A 141 -30.66 20.13 12.69
CA SER A 141 -31.18 21.19 11.82
C SER A 141 -30.52 21.12 10.43
N PRO A 142 -31.29 21.25 9.34
CA PRO A 142 -30.72 21.33 7.99
C PRO A 142 -29.86 22.59 7.80
N ASP A 143 -30.09 23.65 8.59
CA ASP A 143 -29.33 24.91 8.52
C ASP A 143 -27.90 24.77 9.06
N SER A 144 -27.63 23.73 9.85
CA SER A 144 -26.35 23.50 10.52
C SER A 144 -25.87 22.06 10.29
N LEU A 145 -25.80 21.64 9.03
CA LEU A 145 -25.36 20.30 8.68
C LEU A 145 -23.96 20.02 9.25
N ALA A 146 -23.85 19.00 10.11
CA ALA A 146 -22.63 18.57 10.78
C ALA A 146 -22.38 17.08 10.54
N SER A 147 -22.57 16.64 9.31
CA SER A 147 -22.30 15.28 8.86
C SER A 147 -21.91 15.22 7.39
N VAL A 148 -21.15 14.18 7.02
CA VAL A 148 -20.72 13.96 5.62
C VAL A 148 -21.94 13.70 4.73
N GLN A 149 -22.87 12.86 5.19
CA GLN A 149 -24.16 12.66 4.54
C GLN A 149 -25.14 13.78 4.88
N GLY A 150 -25.97 14.13 3.91
CA GLY A 150 -26.98 15.19 4.02
C GLY A 150 -26.94 16.13 2.82
N LYS A 151 -27.70 17.21 2.88
CA LYS A 151 -27.77 18.22 1.83
C LYS A 151 -27.61 19.61 2.44
N LEU A 152 -26.71 20.41 1.87
CA LEU A 152 -26.72 21.86 2.10
C LEU A 152 -28.02 22.44 1.55
N LEU A 153 -28.49 23.55 2.11
CA LEU A 153 -29.55 24.35 1.50
C LEU A 153 -29.07 25.03 0.21
N ASP A 154 -30.00 25.45 -0.65
CA ASP A 154 -29.65 26.11 -1.92
C ASP A 154 -28.87 27.40 -1.72
N GLN A 155 -29.27 28.23 -0.74
CA GLN A 155 -28.52 29.44 -0.39
C GLN A 155 -27.13 29.11 0.15
N GLN A 156 -26.99 28.05 0.96
CA GLN A 156 -25.68 27.62 1.46
C GLN A 156 -24.79 27.14 0.30
N PHE A 157 -25.33 26.36 -0.65
CA PHE A 157 -24.54 25.90 -1.79
C PHE A 157 -24.14 27.06 -2.72
N GLN A 158 -25.02 28.04 -2.90
CA GLN A 158 -24.70 29.28 -3.59
C GLN A 158 -23.61 30.08 -2.86
N ASP A 159 -23.72 30.26 -1.55
CA ASP A 159 -22.75 30.98 -0.74
C ASP A 159 -21.38 30.31 -0.80
N LEU A 160 -21.35 28.98 -0.68
CA LEU A 160 -20.14 28.14 -0.84
C LEU A 160 -19.42 28.41 -2.16
N LEU A 161 -20.17 28.56 -3.26
CA LEU A 161 -19.64 28.81 -4.59
C LEU A 161 -19.34 30.30 -4.88
N THR A 162 -19.61 31.20 -3.93
CA THR A 162 -19.47 32.64 -4.10
C THR A 162 -18.28 33.16 -3.29
N PRO A 163 -17.17 33.56 -3.95
CA PRO A 163 -16.04 34.16 -3.25
C PRO A 163 -16.44 35.35 -2.38
N GLY A 164 -15.89 35.41 -1.16
CA GLY A 164 -16.15 36.49 -0.21
C GLY A 164 -17.26 36.20 0.82
N THR A 165 -18.10 35.19 0.62
CA THR A 165 -19.05 34.76 1.66
C THR A 165 -18.34 34.08 2.82
N LYS A 166 -18.98 34.05 4.00
CA LYS A 166 -18.45 33.33 5.17
C LYS A 166 -18.30 31.84 4.90
N LEU A 167 -19.26 31.25 4.21
CA LEU A 167 -19.27 29.81 3.93
C LEU A 167 -18.17 29.42 2.92
N HIS A 168 -17.92 30.26 1.91
CA HIS A 168 -16.79 30.07 1.00
C HIS A 168 -15.45 30.20 1.73
N GLN A 169 -15.30 31.16 2.65
CA GLN A 169 -14.07 31.29 3.45
C GLN A 169 -13.84 30.06 4.34
N LYS A 170 -14.90 29.52 4.95
CA LYS A 170 -14.83 28.30 5.76
C LYS A 170 -14.45 27.08 4.90
N TRP A 171 -15.05 26.95 3.72
CA TRP A 171 -14.66 25.93 2.75
C TRP A 171 -13.19 26.07 2.34
N CYS A 172 -12.70 27.29 2.05
CA CYS A 172 -11.30 27.53 1.73
C CYS A 172 -10.40 27.03 2.87
N ALA A 173 -10.71 27.37 4.13
CA ALA A 173 -9.92 26.92 5.27
C ALA A 173 -9.89 25.38 5.41
N GLN A 174 -11.01 24.70 5.17
CA GLN A 174 -11.08 23.23 5.16
C GLN A 174 -10.23 22.62 4.04
N VAL A 175 -10.31 23.15 2.82
CA VAL A 175 -9.48 22.71 1.69
C VAL A 175 -8.00 23.00 1.94
N ASP A 176 -7.67 24.15 2.54
CA ASP A 176 -6.29 24.53 2.87
C ASP A 176 -5.66 23.57 3.89
N SER A 177 -6.45 23.07 4.85
CA SER A 177 -6.03 22.02 5.80
C SER A 177 -5.63 20.73 5.07
N VAL A 178 -6.42 20.26 4.10
CA VAL A 178 -6.08 19.08 3.30
C VAL A 178 -4.89 19.36 2.37
N ALA A 179 -4.85 20.55 1.75
CA ALA A 179 -3.77 20.96 0.86
C ALA A 179 -2.39 20.97 1.56
N PHE A 180 -2.35 21.28 2.86
CA PHE A 180 -1.13 21.18 3.66
C PHE A 180 -0.53 19.76 3.64
N TYR A 181 -1.36 18.72 3.80
CA TYR A 181 -0.89 17.33 3.78
C TYR A 181 -0.55 16.84 2.36
N LEU A 182 -1.35 17.22 1.36
CA LEU A 182 -1.04 16.93 -0.05
C LEU A 182 0.30 17.56 -0.48
N ARG A 183 0.63 18.76 0.03
CA ARG A 183 1.91 19.42 -0.22
C ARG A 183 3.09 18.65 0.37
N LYS A 184 2.93 18.01 1.53
CA LYS A 184 3.97 17.14 2.10
C LYS A 184 4.27 15.94 1.21
N LEU A 185 3.24 15.38 0.57
CA LEU A 185 3.41 14.30 -0.42
C LEU A 185 4.10 14.79 -1.69
N GLN A 186 3.76 16.00 -2.16
CA GLN A 186 4.47 16.64 -3.28
C GLN A 186 5.96 16.84 -2.98
N GLN A 187 6.28 17.37 -1.79
CA GLN A 187 7.67 17.57 -1.36
C GLN A 187 8.44 16.25 -1.28
N ALA A 188 7.76 15.16 -0.95
CA ALA A 188 8.31 13.80 -0.94
C ALA A 188 8.29 13.11 -2.33
N ARG A 189 7.95 13.84 -3.40
CA ARG A 189 7.86 13.32 -4.78
C ARG A 189 6.87 12.15 -4.93
N VAL A 190 5.82 12.14 -4.11
CA VAL A 190 4.75 11.12 -4.18
C VAL A 190 3.58 11.68 -5.00
N PRO A 191 3.33 11.17 -6.22
CA PRO A 191 2.14 11.52 -6.97
C PRO A 191 0.92 10.74 -6.47
N ILE A 192 -0.25 11.38 -6.50
CA ILE A 192 -1.47 10.86 -5.90
C ILE A 192 -2.58 10.80 -6.95
N LEU A 193 -3.24 9.65 -7.07
CA LEU A 193 -4.56 9.55 -7.69
C LEU A 193 -5.58 10.17 -6.73
N TRP A 194 -5.85 11.46 -6.91
CA TRP A 194 -6.69 12.27 -6.03
C TRP A 194 -8.15 12.19 -6.46
N ARG A 195 -9.01 11.68 -5.57
CA ARG A 195 -10.43 11.39 -5.84
C ARG A 195 -11.36 12.20 -4.92
N PRO A 196 -11.41 13.54 -5.05
CA PRO A 196 -12.24 14.39 -4.21
C PRO A 196 -13.72 14.28 -4.61
N TYR A 197 -14.61 14.50 -3.63
CA TYR A 197 -16.05 14.57 -3.87
C TYR A 197 -16.55 13.39 -4.70
N HIS A 198 -16.17 12.16 -4.36
CA HIS A 198 -16.59 10.95 -5.07
C HIS A 198 -18.10 10.70 -4.97
N GLU A 199 -18.62 9.84 -5.85
CA GLU A 199 -20.05 9.52 -5.96
C GLU A 199 -20.97 10.74 -6.16
N MET A 200 -20.45 11.79 -6.80
CA MET A 200 -21.10 13.10 -6.82
C MET A 200 -22.42 13.15 -7.60
N ASN A 201 -22.68 12.15 -8.44
CA ASN A 201 -23.96 12.00 -9.12
C ASN A 201 -25.06 11.47 -8.19
N GLY A 202 -24.71 10.87 -7.04
CA GLY A 202 -25.65 10.55 -5.96
C GLY A 202 -26.01 11.76 -5.10
N ASP A 203 -27.09 11.68 -4.33
CA ASP A 203 -27.60 12.78 -3.49
C ASP A 203 -27.54 12.49 -1.98
N TRP A 204 -26.70 11.54 -1.58
CA TRP A 204 -26.47 11.16 -0.17
C TRP A 204 -25.38 11.99 0.51
N PHE A 205 -24.38 12.48 -0.24
CA PHE A 205 -23.35 13.37 0.28
C PHE A 205 -23.66 14.84 -0.02
N TRP A 206 -23.22 15.74 0.86
CA TRP A 206 -23.57 17.16 0.77
C TRP A 206 -23.11 17.86 -0.51
N TRP A 207 -22.07 17.31 -1.17
CA TRP A 207 -21.54 17.81 -2.44
C TRP A 207 -22.29 17.30 -3.68
N GLY A 208 -23.07 16.22 -3.53
CA GLY A 208 -23.63 15.47 -4.64
C GLY A 208 -25.03 15.92 -5.08
N GLY A 209 -25.46 15.45 -6.26
CA GLY A 209 -26.85 15.51 -6.68
C GLY A 209 -27.35 16.88 -7.16
N ARG A 210 -26.52 17.92 -7.18
CA ARG A 210 -26.94 19.30 -7.49
C ARG A 210 -26.77 19.68 -8.95
N LEU A 211 -27.88 20.07 -9.58
CA LEU A 211 -27.97 20.59 -10.95
C LEU A 211 -28.30 22.10 -10.93
N GLY A 212 -28.30 22.75 -12.10
CA GLY A 212 -28.62 24.18 -12.22
C GLY A 212 -27.39 25.10 -12.19
N PRO A 213 -27.54 26.40 -11.87
CA PRO A 213 -26.44 27.37 -11.92
C PRO A 213 -25.38 27.15 -10.83
N TYR A 214 -25.80 26.77 -9.63
CA TYR A 214 -24.94 26.42 -8.49
C TYR A 214 -24.93 24.90 -8.33
N ASN A 215 -24.05 24.24 -9.09
CA ASN A 215 -24.08 22.79 -9.26
C ASN A 215 -22.80 22.10 -8.77
N THR A 216 -22.88 20.78 -8.64
CA THR A 216 -21.79 19.92 -8.20
C THR A 216 -20.54 20.03 -9.09
N ARG A 217 -20.68 20.27 -10.41
CA ARG A 217 -19.53 20.48 -11.32
C ARG A 217 -18.75 21.74 -10.96
N ALA A 218 -19.44 22.82 -10.62
CA ALA A 218 -18.81 24.06 -10.19
C ALA A 218 -17.99 23.86 -8.91
N LEU A 219 -18.49 23.07 -7.96
CA LEU A 219 -17.75 22.71 -6.75
C LEU A 219 -16.49 21.89 -7.06
N TYR A 220 -16.55 20.92 -7.97
CA TYR A 220 -15.38 20.15 -8.41
C TYR A 220 -14.32 21.04 -9.05
N ARG A 221 -14.74 21.98 -9.91
CA ARG A 221 -13.83 22.99 -10.52
C ARG A 221 -13.25 23.93 -9.48
N GLN A 222 -14.00 24.28 -8.44
CA GLN A 222 -13.55 25.16 -7.37
C GLN A 222 -12.41 24.51 -6.54
N ILE A 223 -12.56 23.23 -6.16
CA ILE A 223 -11.47 22.52 -5.46
C ILE A 223 -10.25 22.33 -6.38
N PHE A 224 -10.46 22.10 -7.67
CA PHE A 224 -9.38 22.10 -8.66
C PHE A 224 -8.59 23.40 -8.65
N ASP A 225 -9.26 24.54 -8.80
CA ASP A 225 -8.60 25.85 -8.80
C ASP A 225 -7.87 26.12 -7.49
N ARG A 226 -8.49 25.81 -6.34
CA ARG A 226 -7.86 26.00 -5.03
C ARG A 226 -6.61 25.14 -4.85
N LEU A 227 -6.64 23.86 -5.21
CA LEU A 227 -5.49 22.97 -5.04
C LEU A 227 -4.39 23.24 -6.09
N VAL A 228 -4.75 23.40 -7.35
CA VAL A 228 -3.80 23.56 -8.46
C VAL A 228 -3.30 25.00 -8.57
N ASN A 229 -4.22 25.96 -8.69
CA ASN A 229 -3.84 27.34 -8.99
C ASN A 229 -3.49 28.14 -7.75
N HIS A 230 -4.18 27.96 -6.62
CA HIS A 230 -3.83 28.66 -5.38
C HIS A 230 -2.69 27.95 -4.63
N HIS A 231 -2.81 26.65 -4.33
CA HIS A 231 -1.79 25.90 -3.56
C HIS A 231 -0.60 25.40 -4.37
N LYS A 232 -0.64 25.48 -5.71
CA LYS A 232 0.43 25.00 -6.60
C LYS A 232 0.74 23.51 -6.39
N LEU A 233 -0.29 22.71 -6.11
CA LEU A 233 -0.17 21.26 -6.08
C LEU A 233 -0.13 20.72 -7.50
N ASN A 234 1.01 20.17 -7.89
CA ASN A 234 1.30 19.64 -9.21
C ASN A 234 1.63 18.14 -9.22
N ASN A 235 1.52 17.46 -8.07
CA ASN A 235 1.67 16.01 -7.91
C ASN A 235 0.34 15.23 -7.98
N LEU A 236 -0.80 15.91 -8.21
CA LEU A 236 -2.12 15.29 -8.22
C LEU A 236 -2.53 14.88 -9.64
N ILE A 237 -3.01 13.65 -9.77
CA ILE A 237 -3.76 13.13 -10.92
C ILE A 237 -5.23 13.10 -10.54
N TRP A 238 -6.06 13.83 -11.28
CA TRP A 238 -7.45 14.10 -10.93
C TRP A 238 -8.36 12.97 -11.37
N VAL A 239 -8.92 12.25 -10.39
CA VAL A 239 -9.86 11.15 -10.59
C VAL A 239 -11.28 11.67 -10.34
N TRP A 240 -12.10 11.69 -11.39
CA TRP A 240 -13.52 12.03 -11.29
C TRP A 240 -14.33 10.75 -11.13
N SER A 241 -14.93 10.53 -9.94
CA SER A 241 -15.58 9.27 -9.55
C SER A 241 -17.08 9.40 -9.37
N VAL A 242 -17.85 8.63 -10.13
CA VAL A 242 -19.32 8.56 -10.05
C VAL A 242 -19.76 7.22 -9.45
N ASP A 243 -20.98 7.17 -8.90
CA ASP A 243 -21.68 5.94 -8.52
C ASP A 243 -22.62 5.46 -9.65
N ARG A 244 -23.16 4.26 -9.55
CA ARG A 244 -24.10 3.68 -10.52
C ARG A 244 -25.42 4.46 -10.56
N PRO A 245 -25.88 4.89 -11.75
CA PRO A 245 -27.16 5.57 -11.88
C PRO A 245 -28.33 4.62 -11.58
N ASN A 246 -29.18 4.99 -10.62
CA ASN A 246 -30.47 4.31 -10.38
C ASN A 246 -31.68 5.17 -10.76
N LYS A 247 -31.45 6.41 -11.19
CA LYS A 247 -32.45 7.39 -11.65
C LYS A 247 -31.86 8.31 -12.72
N PRO A 248 -32.67 8.90 -13.63
CA PRO A 248 -32.18 9.72 -14.73
C PRO A 248 -31.31 10.92 -14.31
N GLU A 249 -31.58 11.50 -13.15
CA GLU A 249 -30.85 12.65 -12.63
C GLU A 249 -29.38 12.32 -12.37
N MET A 250 -29.06 11.07 -12.04
CA MET A 250 -27.70 10.57 -11.76
C MET A 250 -26.87 10.31 -13.02
N ASN A 251 -27.35 10.70 -14.21
CA ASN A 251 -26.59 10.55 -15.45
C ASN A 251 -25.22 11.23 -15.34
N PHE A 252 -24.17 10.49 -15.67
CA PHE A 252 -22.77 10.92 -15.57
C PHE A 252 -22.49 12.27 -16.23
N SER A 253 -23.07 12.52 -17.40
CA SER A 253 -22.89 13.76 -18.16
C SER A 253 -23.34 15.02 -17.41
N HIS A 254 -24.31 14.89 -16.49
CA HIS A 254 -24.77 16.01 -15.67
C HIS A 254 -23.70 16.51 -14.68
N TYR A 255 -22.78 15.62 -14.27
CA TYR A 255 -21.76 15.86 -13.25
C TYR A 255 -20.33 15.94 -13.82
N TYR A 256 -20.18 15.78 -15.13
CA TYR A 256 -18.89 15.83 -15.82
C TYR A 256 -18.27 17.24 -15.77
N PRO A 257 -17.10 17.43 -15.15
CA PRO A 257 -16.54 18.77 -14.91
C PRO A 257 -15.83 19.35 -16.16
N GLY A 258 -15.69 18.60 -17.24
CA GLY A 258 -14.97 19.00 -18.45
C GLY A 258 -13.56 18.41 -18.52
N ASP A 259 -13.05 18.25 -19.75
CA ASP A 259 -11.77 17.61 -20.05
C ASP A 259 -10.55 18.29 -19.39
N ASP A 260 -10.67 19.57 -19.05
CA ASP A 260 -9.62 20.39 -18.42
C ASP A 260 -9.52 20.22 -16.90
N TYR A 261 -10.40 19.42 -16.29
CA TYR A 261 -10.49 19.29 -14.83
C TYR A 261 -10.28 17.87 -14.32
N LEU A 262 -10.11 16.88 -15.20
CA LEU A 262 -9.90 15.49 -14.82
C LEU A 262 -8.89 14.78 -15.70
N ASP A 263 -8.13 13.86 -15.12
CA ASP A 263 -7.17 13.00 -15.80
C ASP A 263 -7.70 11.58 -16.02
N ILE A 264 -8.52 11.08 -15.09
CA ILE A 264 -9.03 9.70 -15.06
C ILE A 264 -10.51 9.72 -14.66
N LEU A 265 -11.32 8.84 -15.27
CA LEU A 265 -12.72 8.63 -14.92
C LEU A 265 -12.86 7.37 -14.08
N ALA A 266 -13.66 7.44 -13.01
CA ALA A 266 -13.87 6.34 -12.09
C ALA A 266 -15.36 6.02 -11.91
N LEU A 267 -15.65 4.74 -11.66
CA LEU A 267 -16.97 4.26 -11.29
C LEU A 267 -16.89 3.45 -10.00
N ASP A 268 -17.79 3.72 -9.07
CA ASP A 268 -17.94 2.96 -7.83
C ASP A 268 -19.03 1.89 -8.02
N VAL A 269 -18.70 0.62 -7.75
CA VAL A 269 -19.54 -0.55 -8.07
C VAL A 269 -19.69 -1.47 -6.87
N TYR A 270 -20.85 -1.41 -6.22
CA TYR A 270 -21.25 -2.34 -5.18
C TYR A 270 -22.28 -3.37 -5.69
N GLY A 271 -22.37 -4.52 -5.04
CA GLY A 271 -23.32 -5.58 -5.42
C GLY A 271 -22.99 -6.32 -6.73
N SER A 272 -21.76 -6.18 -7.25
CA SER A 272 -21.31 -6.78 -8.53
C SER A 272 -22.12 -6.32 -9.76
N ASP A 273 -22.70 -5.13 -9.71
CA ASP A 273 -23.49 -4.54 -10.80
C ASP A 273 -22.59 -3.84 -11.85
N PHE A 274 -21.87 -4.66 -12.63
CA PHE A 274 -21.03 -4.21 -13.73
C PHE A 274 -21.82 -4.04 -15.03
N ASN A 275 -22.94 -3.32 -14.99
CA ASN A 275 -23.80 -3.11 -16.16
C ASN A 275 -22.99 -2.48 -17.32
N PRO A 276 -23.02 -3.06 -18.54
CA PRO A 276 -22.30 -2.51 -19.70
C PRO A 276 -22.66 -1.06 -20.01
N THR A 277 -23.89 -0.63 -19.75
CA THR A 277 -24.33 0.75 -20.02
C THR A 277 -23.56 1.79 -19.19
N TYR A 278 -23.16 1.45 -17.96
CA TYR A 278 -22.34 2.34 -17.13
C TYR A 278 -20.93 2.47 -17.73
N TYR A 279 -20.36 1.35 -18.15
CA TYR A 279 -19.05 1.30 -18.80
C TYR A 279 -19.04 2.10 -20.11
N ASP A 280 -20.02 1.86 -21.00
CA ASP A 280 -20.14 2.55 -22.28
C ASP A 280 -20.36 4.06 -22.11
N SER A 281 -21.15 4.46 -21.11
CA SER A 281 -21.39 5.88 -20.81
C SER A 281 -20.13 6.57 -20.27
N LEU A 282 -19.33 5.92 -19.41
CA LEU A 282 -18.04 6.45 -18.99
C LEU A 282 -17.07 6.54 -20.16
N LEU A 283 -17.00 5.50 -21.00
CA LEU A 283 -16.11 5.44 -22.14
C LEU A 283 -16.40 6.56 -23.15
N ALA A 284 -17.68 6.87 -23.38
CA ALA A 284 -18.10 7.98 -24.23
C ALA A 284 -17.65 9.35 -23.69
N LEU A 285 -17.60 9.52 -22.36
CA LEU A 285 -17.10 10.75 -21.73
C LEU A 285 -15.57 10.80 -21.61
N ALA A 286 -14.92 9.64 -21.66
CA ALA A 286 -13.50 9.53 -21.35
C ALA A 286 -12.60 10.23 -22.36
N ASN A 287 -13.01 10.32 -23.64
CA ASN A 287 -12.24 10.97 -24.70
C ASN A 287 -10.77 10.48 -24.73
N GLY A 288 -10.56 9.16 -24.57
CA GLY A 288 -9.25 8.52 -24.53
C GLY A 288 -8.52 8.57 -23.17
N LYS A 289 -9.09 9.22 -22.14
CA LYS A 289 -8.57 9.19 -20.76
C LYS A 289 -8.82 7.81 -20.13
N PRO A 290 -7.96 7.34 -19.20
CA PRO A 290 -8.13 6.03 -18.57
C PRO A 290 -9.41 5.93 -17.72
N LEU A 291 -9.94 4.70 -17.64
CA LEU A 291 -11.08 4.33 -16.78
C LEU A 291 -10.60 3.47 -15.61
N VAL A 292 -11.19 3.65 -14.43
CA VAL A 292 -10.87 2.87 -13.22
C VAL A 292 -12.12 2.55 -12.40
N LEU A 293 -12.05 1.55 -11.54
CA LEU A 293 -13.10 1.26 -10.56
C LEU A 293 -12.67 1.87 -9.22
N GLY A 294 -13.27 3.01 -8.87
CA GLY A 294 -12.85 3.83 -7.72
C GLY A 294 -13.04 3.08 -6.39
N GLU A 295 -14.14 2.34 -6.30
CA GLU A 295 -14.51 1.46 -5.21
C GLU A 295 -15.28 0.25 -5.73
N VAL A 296 -15.03 -0.91 -5.11
CA VAL A 296 -15.83 -2.11 -5.34
C VAL A 296 -16.12 -2.84 -4.04
N GLY A 297 -17.30 -3.44 -3.95
CA GLY A 297 -17.58 -4.47 -2.92
C GLY A 297 -16.97 -5.82 -3.29
N ASN A 298 -17.09 -6.19 -4.56
CA ASN A 298 -16.50 -7.38 -5.16
C ASN A 298 -15.75 -6.94 -6.44
N PRO A 299 -14.49 -7.36 -6.64
CA PRO A 299 -13.77 -7.04 -7.87
C PRO A 299 -14.45 -7.64 -9.10
N PRO A 300 -14.26 -7.03 -10.29
CA PRO A 300 -14.82 -7.53 -11.54
C PRO A 300 -14.29 -8.93 -11.82
N THR A 301 -15.17 -9.85 -12.21
CA THR A 301 -14.77 -11.21 -12.57
C THR A 301 -13.89 -11.22 -13.84
N PRO A 302 -13.14 -12.30 -14.12
CA PRO A 302 -12.42 -12.45 -15.39
C PRO A 302 -13.29 -12.22 -16.64
N GLY A 303 -14.57 -12.59 -16.57
CA GLY A 303 -15.54 -12.34 -17.64
C GLY A 303 -15.86 -10.86 -17.83
N ILE A 304 -16.05 -10.11 -16.73
CA ILE A 304 -16.23 -8.65 -16.78
C ILE A 304 -14.97 -7.96 -17.30
N LEU A 305 -13.78 -8.35 -16.85
CA LEU A 305 -12.52 -7.81 -17.38
C LEU A 305 -12.33 -8.12 -18.88
N ALA A 306 -12.95 -9.18 -19.40
CA ALA A 306 -12.96 -9.47 -20.83
C ALA A 306 -13.91 -8.60 -21.63
N SER A 307 -15.11 -8.33 -21.12
CA SER A 307 -16.08 -7.48 -21.80
C SER A 307 -15.85 -5.97 -21.56
N GLN A 308 -15.14 -5.60 -20.50
CA GLN A 308 -14.86 -4.23 -20.09
C GLN A 308 -13.35 -4.01 -19.85
N PRO A 309 -12.51 -4.12 -20.89
CA PRO A 309 -11.05 -4.17 -20.74
C PRO A 309 -10.40 -2.84 -20.33
N GLN A 310 -11.11 -1.70 -20.38
CA GLN A 310 -10.53 -0.38 -20.12
C GLN A 310 -10.30 -0.09 -18.62
N TRP A 311 -10.85 -0.92 -17.71
CA TRP A 311 -10.63 -0.77 -16.28
C TRP A 311 -9.17 -0.99 -15.91
N SER A 312 -8.48 0.08 -15.53
CA SER A 312 -7.03 0.07 -15.31
C SER A 312 -6.64 -0.22 -13.85
N TYR A 313 -7.56 -0.03 -12.90
CA TYR A 313 -7.46 -0.59 -11.55
C TYR A 313 -8.85 -0.78 -10.92
N TRP A 314 -8.92 -1.52 -9.82
CA TRP A 314 -10.05 -1.49 -8.87
C TRP A 314 -9.55 -1.32 -7.43
N VAL A 315 -10.40 -0.82 -6.53
CA VAL A 315 -10.11 -0.75 -5.08
C VAL A 315 -11.23 -1.39 -4.29
N THR A 316 -10.95 -2.49 -3.57
CA THR A 316 -11.97 -3.09 -2.69
C THR A 316 -12.11 -2.29 -1.40
N TRP A 317 -13.35 -2.02 -0.99
CA TRP A 317 -13.64 -1.23 0.19
C TRP A 317 -13.34 -1.98 1.49
N ALA A 318 -12.23 -1.63 2.16
CA ALA A 318 -11.89 -2.06 3.51
C ALA A 318 -12.13 -3.57 3.76
N GLY A 319 -13.00 -3.90 4.72
CA GLY A 319 -13.30 -5.29 5.11
C GLY A 319 -14.04 -6.11 4.04
N MET A 320 -14.52 -5.50 2.95
CA MET A 320 -15.29 -6.17 1.90
C MET A 320 -14.45 -7.12 1.04
N VAL A 321 -13.13 -7.18 1.24
CA VAL A 321 -12.28 -8.21 0.58
C VAL A 321 -12.84 -9.62 0.76
N ARG A 322 -13.51 -9.90 1.89
CA ARG A 322 -14.14 -11.20 2.18
C ARG A 322 -15.49 -11.44 1.48
N ASN A 323 -16.08 -10.44 0.83
CA ASN A 323 -17.28 -10.64 0.02
C ASN A 323 -17.00 -11.52 -1.20
N THR A 324 -15.74 -11.64 -1.58
CA THR A 324 -15.27 -12.49 -2.68
C THR A 324 -14.56 -13.70 -2.11
N SER A 325 -14.94 -14.89 -2.56
CA SER A 325 -14.39 -16.14 -2.04
C SER A 325 -12.93 -16.36 -2.48
N LYS A 326 -12.21 -17.23 -1.75
CA LYS A 326 -10.85 -17.64 -2.15
C LYS A 326 -10.80 -18.32 -3.53
N SER A 327 -11.85 -19.02 -3.95
CA SER A 327 -11.91 -19.62 -5.29
C SER A 327 -12.08 -18.56 -6.37
N GLN A 328 -12.91 -17.53 -6.13
CA GLN A 328 -13.04 -16.38 -7.03
C GLN A 328 -11.72 -15.60 -7.12
N TYR A 329 -11.02 -15.36 -6.01
CA TYR A 329 -9.68 -14.76 -6.05
C TYR A 329 -8.65 -15.65 -6.75
N THR A 330 -8.76 -16.97 -6.65
CA THR A 330 -7.90 -17.88 -7.43
C THR A 330 -8.12 -17.69 -8.93
N ALA A 331 -9.37 -17.58 -9.39
CA ALA A 331 -9.66 -17.28 -10.79
C ALA A 331 -9.08 -15.92 -11.22
N LEU A 332 -9.21 -14.89 -10.38
CA LEU A 332 -8.65 -13.56 -10.61
C LEU A 332 -7.11 -13.57 -10.69
N LYS A 333 -6.43 -14.24 -9.75
CA LYS A 333 -4.96 -14.36 -9.75
C LYS A 333 -4.39 -15.09 -10.97
N ASN A 334 -5.19 -15.94 -11.60
CA ASN A 334 -4.83 -16.71 -12.79
C ASN A 334 -5.13 -15.95 -14.09
N ASP A 335 -5.86 -14.83 -14.01
CA ASP A 335 -6.13 -13.98 -15.16
C ASP A 335 -4.89 -13.13 -15.47
N PRO A 336 -4.27 -13.26 -16.66
CA PRO A 336 -3.04 -12.55 -17.00
C PRO A 336 -3.22 -11.03 -17.14
N ARG A 337 -4.46 -10.53 -17.19
CA ARG A 337 -4.76 -9.09 -17.23
C ARG A 337 -4.75 -8.47 -15.84
N LEU A 338 -5.00 -9.24 -14.79
CA LEU A 338 -5.03 -8.74 -13.42
C LEU A 338 -3.65 -8.83 -12.78
N LEU A 339 -3.18 -7.70 -12.24
CA LEU A 339 -1.85 -7.60 -11.65
C LEU A 339 -1.90 -7.29 -10.14
N PHE A 340 -1.05 -8.00 -9.41
CA PHE A 340 -0.70 -7.78 -8.02
C PHE A 340 0.78 -7.40 -7.92
N LYS A 341 1.24 -6.98 -6.73
CA LYS A 341 2.63 -6.54 -6.56
C LYS A 341 3.63 -7.64 -6.88
N GLU A 342 3.31 -8.90 -6.62
CA GLU A 342 4.22 -10.04 -6.84
C GLU A 342 4.39 -10.40 -8.33
N ASP A 343 3.63 -9.80 -9.24
CA ASP A 343 3.69 -10.14 -10.65
C ASP A 343 4.87 -9.42 -11.36
N GLN A 344 5.73 -10.18 -12.05
CA GLN A 344 6.88 -9.62 -12.79
C GLN A 344 6.47 -8.58 -13.84
N ILE A 345 5.29 -8.74 -14.43
CA ILE A 345 4.72 -7.76 -15.37
C ILE A 345 4.49 -6.43 -14.65
N PHE A 346 3.94 -6.44 -13.44
CA PHE A 346 3.73 -5.22 -12.64
C PHE A 346 5.04 -4.48 -12.41
N SER A 347 6.07 -5.17 -11.89
CA SER A 347 7.41 -4.59 -11.66
C SER A 347 7.97 -3.89 -12.92
N ARG A 348 7.86 -4.54 -14.09
CA ARG A 348 8.32 -3.97 -15.37
C ARG A 348 7.49 -2.75 -15.78
N LEU A 349 6.17 -2.80 -15.65
CA LEU A 349 5.27 -1.72 -16.06
C LEU A 349 5.49 -0.44 -15.25
N ILE A 350 5.74 -0.57 -13.94
CA ILE A 350 5.95 0.57 -13.04
C ILE A 350 7.40 1.08 -13.02
N ALA A 351 8.36 0.39 -13.62
CA ALA A 351 9.77 0.79 -13.56
C ALA A 351 10.03 2.22 -14.10
N PRO A 352 9.47 2.65 -15.24
CA PRO A 352 9.62 4.04 -15.71
C PRO A 352 9.01 5.05 -14.72
N PHE A 353 7.85 4.71 -14.15
CA PHE A 353 7.18 5.52 -13.14
C PHE A 353 8.05 5.69 -11.89
N ARG A 354 8.61 4.59 -11.36
CA ARG A 354 9.50 4.62 -10.20
C ARG A 354 10.76 5.43 -10.44
N SER A 355 11.36 5.28 -11.63
CA SER A 355 12.52 6.07 -12.03
C SER A 355 12.20 7.58 -12.02
N ALA A 356 11.04 7.99 -12.53
CA ALA A 356 10.60 9.38 -12.48
C ALA A 356 10.43 9.89 -11.03
N CYS A 357 9.98 9.03 -10.11
CA CYS A 357 9.91 9.34 -8.67
C CYS A 357 11.28 9.43 -7.98
N GLY A 358 12.38 9.01 -8.64
CA GLY A 358 13.69 8.90 -8.01
C GLY A 358 13.82 7.64 -7.13
N LEU A 359 12.97 6.64 -7.37
CA LEU A 359 12.99 5.37 -6.66
C LEU A 359 13.75 4.32 -7.46
N THR A 360 14.42 3.40 -6.76
CA THR A 360 15.02 2.22 -7.38
C THR A 360 13.96 1.35 -8.06
N PRO A 361 14.30 0.59 -9.12
CA PRO A 361 13.39 -0.38 -9.72
C PRO A 361 12.75 -1.24 -8.64
N PHE A 362 11.45 -1.49 -8.77
CA PHE A 362 10.76 -2.34 -7.81
C PHE A 362 11.29 -3.76 -7.96
N THR A 363 12.22 -4.13 -7.10
CA THR A 363 12.59 -5.52 -6.90
C THR A 363 11.36 -6.18 -6.32
N LEU A 364 10.79 -7.14 -7.06
CA LEU A 364 9.84 -8.06 -6.46
C LEU A 364 10.45 -8.50 -5.13
N PRO A 365 9.71 -8.41 -4.01
CA PRO A 365 10.12 -9.18 -2.86
C PRO A 365 10.28 -10.60 -3.39
N VAL A 366 11.53 -11.09 -3.41
CA VAL A 366 11.80 -12.52 -3.59
C VAL A 366 10.82 -13.19 -2.64
N LYS A 367 10.10 -14.24 -3.07
CA LYS A 367 9.13 -14.96 -2.23
C LYS A 367 9.81 -15.49 -0.96
N THR A 368 9.99 -14.60 0.00
CA THR A 368 10.14 -14.84 1.39
C THR A 368 8.69 -14.98 1.79
N SER A 369 8.21 -16.23 1.78
CA SER A 369 6.87 -16.58 2.24
C SER A 369 6.45 -15.68 3.39
N ASP A 370 5.20 -15.22 3.41
CA ASP A 370 4.46 -14.77 4.60
C ASP A 370 4.44 -15.89 5.66
N LYS A 371 5.62 -16.31 6.11
CA LYS A 371 5.82 -16.91 7.39
C LYS A 371 5.84 -15.71 8.31
N MET A 372 4.76 -15.58 9.06
CA MET A 372 4.84 -15.03 10.40
C MET A 372 6.21 -15.41 10.98
N LYS A 373 6.99 -14.41 11.42
CA LYS A 373 8.34 -14.65 11.97
C LYS A 373 8.29 -15.89 12.87
N PRO A 374 9.25 -16.82 12.76
CA PRO A 374 9.40 -17.97 13.64
C PRO A 374 9.00 -17.63 15.07
N ASN A 375 8.05 -18.40 15.61
CA ASN A 375 7.66 -18.29 17.00
C ASN A 375 8.57 -19.18 17.83
N PHE A 376 9.50 -18.56 18.56
CA PHE A 376 10.43 -19.24 19.44
C PHE A 376 9.86 -19.49 20.84
N ASN A 377 8.65 -18.99 21.17
CA ASN A 377 8.06 -19.16 22.50
C ASN A 377 7.96 -20.62 22.92
N GLY A 378 8.44 -20.93 24.13
CA GLY A 378 8.34 -22.24 24.74
C GLY A 378 9.56 -22.64 25.54
N MET A 379 9.49 -23.84 26.13
CA MET A 379 10.60 -24.51 26.78
C MET A 379 11.23 -25.49 25.79
N TRP A 380 12.55 -25.46 25.72
CA TRP A 380 13.35 -26.21 24.76
C TRP A 380 14.41 -27.02 25.51
N ILE A 381 14.41 -28.33 25.31
CA ILE A 381 15.32 -29.29 25.97
C ILE A 381 16.43 -29.68 25.01
N PHE A 382 17.68 -29.57 25.45
CA PHE A 382 18.84 -29.86 24.62
C PHE A 382 18.88 -31.34 24.25
N ASN A 383 18.99 -31.60 22.95
CA ASN A 383 19.15 -32.94 22.40
C ASN A 383 20.60 -33.13 21.98
N GLU A 384 21.40 -33.73 22.85
CA GLU A 384 22.82 -33.97 22.62
C GLU A 384 23.05 -34.90 21.42
N GLU A 385 22.27 -35.97 21.29
CA GLU A 385 22.42 -36.97 20.21
C GLU A 385 22.15 -36.38 18.82
N ALA A 386 21.22 -35.43 18.74
CA ALA A 386 20.89 -34.76 17.48
C ALA A 386 21.84 -33.58 17.17
N SER A 387 22.65 -33.14 18.14
CA SER A 387 23.53 -31.98 18.00
C SER A 387 24.88 -32.34 17.36
N GLU A 388 25.52 -31.35 16.73
CA GLU A 388 26.88 -31.46 16.18
C GLU A 388 27.81 -30.65 17.07
N LEU A 389 28.57 -31.34 17.92
CA LEU A 389 29.48 -30.74 18.88
C LEU A 389 30.94 -30.93 18.46
N ASP A 390 31.80 -30.02 18.91
CA ASP A 390 33.24 -30.19 18.81
C ASP A 390 33.78 -31.04 19.98
N ASN A 391 35.10 -31.21 20.04
CA ASN A 391 35.77 -31.99 21.08
C ASN A 391 35.59 -31.42 22.51
N MET A 392 35.01 -30.23 22.68
CA MET A 392 34.69 -29.67 24.01
C MET A 392 33.36 -30.23 24.57
N GLY A 393 32.54 -30.88 23.75
CA GLY A 393 31.28 -31.50 24.18
C GLY A 393 30.24 -30.52 24.73
N ALA A 394 29.30 -31.06 25.51
CA ALA A 394 28.13 -30.34 26.00
C ALA A 394 28.29 -29.68 27.38
N GLY A 395 29.40 -29.91 28.11
CA GLY A 395 29.52 -29.54 29.52
C GLY A 395 29.39 -28.04 29.84
N ALA A 396 29.53 -27.15 28.85
CA ALA A 396 29.35 -25.71 28.99
C ALA A 396 28.09 -25.17 28.27
N LEU A 397 27.23 -26.05 27.76
CA LEU A 397 26.02 -25.71 27.02
C LEU A 397 24.79 -25.79 27.95
N PRO A 398 23.73 -25.00 27.69
CA PRO A 398 22.52 -25.10 28.47
C PRO A 398 21.78 -26.39 28.10
N TYR A 399 21.35 -27.16 29.11
CA TYR A 399 20.53 -28.35 28.88
C TYR A 399 19.05 -27.99 28.67
N LYS A 400 18.65 -26.77 29.07
CA LYS A 400 17.29 -26.23 28.92
C LYS A 400 17.34 -24.75 28.58
N LEU A 401 16.42 -24.35 27.69
CA LEU A 401 16.27 -22.99 27.19
C LEU A 401 14.78 -22.61 27.19
N GLN A 402 14.39 -21.67 28.04
CA GLN A 402 13.06 -21.06 28.01
C GLN A 402 13.11 -19.76 27.22
N VAL A 403 12.19 -19.59 26.28
CA VAL A 403 12.12 -18.39 25.43
C VAL A 403 10.75 -17.74 25.54
N THR A 404 10.76 -16.43 25.73
CA THR A 404 9.58 -15.56 25.63
C THR A 404 9.85 -14.49 24.57
N GLN A 405 9.08 -14.53 23.48
CA GLN A 405 9.20 -13.64 22.33
C GLN A 405 7.97 -12.72 22.27
N SER A 406 8.20 -11.41 22.35
CA SER A 406 7.22 -10.36 22.08
C SER A 406 7.39 -9.82 20.65
N GLU A 407 6.65 -8.77 20.29
CA GLU A 407 6.84 -8.08 19.01
C GLU A 407 8.24 -7.47 18.87
N ASN A 408 8.78 -6.95 19.98
CA ASN A 408 10.01 -6.15 20.00
C ASN A 408 11.19 -6.81 20.71
N ASP A 409 10.95 -7.81 21.56
CA ASP A 409 11.98 -8.37 22.45
C ASP A 409 11.99 -9.90 22.42
N LEU A 410 13.17 -10.46 22.63
CA LEU A 410 13.39 -11.89 22.88
C LEU A 410 14.06 -12.06 24.24
N MET A 411 13.32 -12.60 25.20
CA MET A 411 13.85 -12.99 26.50
C MET A 411 14.20 -14.48 26.50
N MET A 412 15.38 -14.80 27.03
CA MET A 412 15.93 -16.15 27.07
C MET A 412 16.38 -16.46 28.49
N SER A 413 15.96 -17.61 29.02
CA SER A 413 16.47 -18.17 30.27
C SER A 413 17.13 -19.51 29.98
N LYS A 414 18.43 -19.60 30.29
CA LYS A 414 19.31 -20.74 29.98
C LYS A 414 19.69 -21.44 31.27
N SER A 415 19.41 -22.74 31.39
CA SER A 415 19.77 -23.57 32.55
C SER A 415 20.98 -24.44 32.23
N PHE A 416 21.97 -24.42 33.11
CA PHE A 416 23.21 -25.18 32.99
C PHE A 416 23.38 -26.11 34.19
N ILE A 417 23.83 -27.34 33.93
CA ILE A 417 24.19 -28.29 34.98
C ILE A 417 25.44 -27.76 35.69
N VAL A 418 25.41 -27.76 37.01
CA VAL A 418 26.58 -27.48 37.85
C VAL A 418 26.88 -28.74 38.66
N GLU A 419 28.08 -29.29 38.51
CA GLU A 419 28.46 -30.58 39.13
C GLU A 419 28.37 -30.59 40.67
N TRP A 420 28.42 -29.41 41.29
CA TRP A 420 28.61 -29.23 42.74
C TRP A 420 27.45 -28.53 43.44
N GLY A 421 26.30 -28.34 42.77
CA GLY A 421 25.17 -27.62 43.34
C GLY A 421 23.96 -27.58 42.42
N ASP A 422 23.03 -26.66 42.73
CA ASP A 422 21.85 -26.42 41.91
C ASP A 422 22.22 -25.90 40.51
N ASP A 423 21.32 -26.14 39.56
CA ASP A 423 21.47 -25.64 38.21
C ASP A 423 21.66 -24.13 38.19
N ARG A 424 22.63 -23.67 37.41
CA ARG A 424 22.83 -22.25 37.18
C ARG A 424 21.85 -21.79 36.11
N ILE A 425 21.03 -20.80 36.44
CA ILE A 425 20.13 -20.14 35.49
C ILE A 425 20.70 -18.77 35.12
N THR A 426 20.73 -18.46 33.84
CA THR A 426 21.08 -17.12 33.34
C THR A 426 19.93 -16.57 32.50
N GLU A 427 19.57 -15.32 32.74
CA GLU A 427 18.54 -14.62 31.98
C GLU A 427 19.15 -13.50 31.12
N GLU A 428 18.68 -13.39 29.89
CA GLU A 428 19.11 -12.37 28.96
C GLU A 428 17.95 -11.92 28.07
N SER A 429 18.00 -10.67 27.61
CA SER A 429 17.03 -10.10 26.68
C SER A 429 17.76 -9.41 25.54
N VAL A 430 17.17 -9.43 24.34
CA VAL A 430 17.66 -8.71 23.17
C VAL A 430 16.50 -8.14 22.38
N LYS A 431 16.67 -6.92 21.88
CA LYS A 431 15.71 -6.27 20.98
C LYS A 431 15.77 -6.87 19.58
N LEU A 432 14.60 -7.10 18.98
CA LEU A 432 14.41 -7.75 17.68
C LEU A 432 14.40 -6.78 16.49
N ASP A 433 14.60 -5.48 16.75
CA ASP A 433 14.66 -4.39 15.77
C ASP A 433 16.09 -4.08 15.29
N GLY A 434 17.08 -4.86 15.73
CA GLY A 434 18.49 -4.67 15.43
C GLY A 434 19.22 -3.69 16.36
N SER A 435 18.53 -3.05 17.29
CA SER A 435 19.16 -2.12 18.22
C SER A 435 20.03 -2.84 19.27
N GLU A 436 21.07 -2.13 19.72
CA GLU A 436 21.99 -2.66 20.73
C GLU A 436 21.31 -2.84 22.08
N THR A 437 21.51 -4.02 22.68
CA THR A 437 21.14 -4.33 24.05
C THR A 437 22.40 -4.56 24.88
N LYS A 438 22.51 -3.87 26.01
CA LYS A 438 23.64 -4.01 26.94
C LYS A 438 23.29 -4.98 28.06
N SER A 439 24.19 -5.90 28.38
CA SER A 439 24.07 -6.85 29.48
C SER A 439 25.46 -7.16 30.06
N GLU A 440 25.53 -8.11 30.99
CA GLU A 440 26.79 -8.62 31.54
C GLU A 440 26.92 -10.13 31.30
N PHE A 441 28.16 -10.59 31.15
CA PHE A 441 28.49 -12.00 31.09
C PHE A 441 29.76 -12.27 31.92
N MET A 442 29.66 -13.13 32.93
CA MET A 442 30.74 -13.34 33.91
C MET A 442 31.27 -12.02 34.51
N ASN A 443 30.37 -11.11 34.90
CA ASN A 443 30.69 -9.77 35.42
C ASN A 443 31.50 -8.87 34.46
N ASN A 444 31.44 -9.15 33.15
CA ASN A 444 32.08 -8.34 32.12
C ASN A 444 31.01 -7.74 31.17
N PRO A 445 31.21 -6.50 30.67
CA PRO A 445 30.26 -5.87 29.76
C PRO A 445 30.05 -6.68 28.48
N ARG A 446 28.80 -6.81 28.08
CA ARG A 446 28.37 -7.50 26.86
C ARG A 446 27.40 -6.63 26.06
N ILE A 447 27.63 -6.55 24.75
CA ILE A 447 26.73 -5.91 23.77
C ILE A 447 26.10 -7.00 22.92
N MET A 448 24.80 -6.90 22.67
CA MET A 448 24.02 -7.84 21.86
C MET A 448 23.20 -7.11 20.81
N THR A 449 23.03 -7.72 19.64
CA THR A 449 22.12 -7.27 18.58
C THR A 449 21.43 -8.48 17.95
N ALA A 450 20.16 -8.37 17.59
CA ALA A 450 19.44 -9.43 16.90
C ALA A 450 18.90 -8.94 15.55
N ASN A 451 19.21 -9.67 14.48
CA ASN A 451 18.82 -9.33 13.11
C ASN A 451 18.12 -10.50 12.44
N TRP A 452 17.00 -10.23 11.79
CA TRP A 452 16.30 -11.21 10.97
C TRP A 452 17.02 -11.36 9.62
N SER A 453 17.04 -12.58 9.07
CA SER A 453 17.39 -12.78 7.67
C SER A 453 16.41 -12.06 6.75
N ASP A 454 16.83 -11.77 5.51
CA ASP A 454 16.00 -11.09 4.50
C ASP A 454 14.63 -11.77 4.29
N ASN A 455 14.57 -13.08 4.54
CA ASN A 455 13.35 -13.89 4.44
C ASN A 455 12.58 -14.11 5.74
N GLY A 456 13.04 -13.53 6.85
CA GLY A 456 12.39 -13.57 8.15
C GLY A 456 12.32 -14.95 8.81
N ASP A 457 12.99 -15.98 8.28
CA ASP A 457 12.93 -17.35 8.80
C ASP A 457 14.07 -17.72 9.76
N THR A 458 15.08 -16.86 9.86
CA THR A 458 16.27 -17.05 10.67
C THR A 458 16.50 -15.81 11.51
N LEU A 459 16.66 -15.99 12.82
CA LEU A 459 17.10 -14.93 13.72
C LEU A 459 18.60 -15.08 13.97
N THR A 460 19.39 -14.05 13.69
CA THR A 460 20.81 -14.02 14.03
C THR A 460 21.04 -13.15 15.25
N ILE A 461 21.51 -13.74 16.33
CA ILE A 461 21.90 -13.03 17.56
C ILE A 461 23.42 -12.94 17.57
N PHE A 462 23.94 -11.71 17.59
CA PHE A 462 25.35 -11.44 17.80
C PHE A 462 25.56 -10.96 19.22
N SER A 463 26.62 -11.44 19.88
CA SER A 463 27.07 -10.92 21.16
C SER A 463 28.58 -10.73 21.20
N GLN A 464 29.01 -9.65 21.84
CA GLN A 464 30.41 -9.33 22.08
C GLN A 464 30.61 -9.03 23.56
N THR A 465 31.48 -9.80 24.22
CA THR A 465 31.87 -9.59 25.63
C THR A 465 33.31 -9.11 25.70
N THR A 466 33.55 -8.04 26.46
CA THR A 466 34.89 -7.45 26.63
C THR A 466 35.45 -7.80 28.00
N PHE A 467 36.53 -8.59 28.03
CA PHE A 467 37.23 -9.00 29.25
C PHE A 467 38.45 -8.12 29.49
N ASN A 468 38.52 -7.54 30.70
CA ASN A 468 39.67 -6.75 31.12
C ASN A 468 40.44 -7.48 32.22
N ARG A 469 41.67 -7.94 31.94
CA ARG A 469 42.52 -8.64 32.92
C ARG A 469 43.97 -8.19 32.80
N GLY A 470 44.55 -7.70 33.90
CA GLY A 470 45.96 -7.33 33.98
C GLY A 470 46.39 -6.24 32.99
N GLY A 471 45.54 -5.25 32.72
CA GLY A 471 45.83 -4.14 31.79
C GLY A 471 45.68 -4.47 30.30
N ARG A 472 45.23 -5.68 29.96
CA ARG A 472 44.91 -6.08 28.57
C ARG A 472 43.41 -6.29 28.42
N SER A 473 42.88 -5.86 27.27
CA SER A 473 41.49 -6.09 26.87
C SER A 473 41.43 -7.21 25.82
N MET A 474 40.48 -8.12 25.98
CA MET A 474 40.24 -9.23 25.05
C MET A 474 38.75 -9.32 24.74
N GLU A 475 38.41 -9.66 23.50
CA GLU A 475 37.02 -9.78 23.06
C GLU A 475 36.65 -11.25 22.86
N MET A 476 35.46 -11.62 23.33
CA MET A 476 34.78 -12.85 22.93
C MET A 476 33.62 -12.47 22.03
N LYS A 477 33.55 -13.06 20.84
CA LYS A 477 32.48 -12.82 19.86
C LYS A 477 31.71 -14.11 19.64
N VAL A 478 30.38 -14.03 19.71
CA VAL A 478 29.49 -15.17 19.48
C VAL A 478 28.41 -14.74 18.49
N SER A 479 28.21 -15.55 17.46
CA SER A 479 27.12 -15.42 16.50
C SER A 479 26.28 -16.69 16.55
N GLU A 480 25.01 -16.55 16.86
CA GLU A 480 24.04 -17.64 16.89
C GLU A 480 23.00 -17.43 15.80
N LYS A 481 22.78 -18.44 14.95
CA LYS A 481 21.69 -18.46 13.97
C LYS A 481 20.60 -19.42 14.40
N TRP A 482 19.42 -18.90 14.66
CA TRP A 482 18.28 -19.60 15.23
C TRP A 482 17.23 -19.89 14.16
N ASN A 483 16.79 -21.15 14.10
CA ASN A 483 15.70 -21.59 13.23
C ASN A 483 14.76 -22.52 13.99
N VAL A 484 13.45 -22.38 13.76
CA VAL A 484 12.45 -23.31 14.29
C VAL A 484 11.70 -24.02 13.18
N LYS A 485 11.48 -25.33 13.34
CA LYS A 485 10.66 -26.13 12.43
C LYS A 485 9.83 -27.13 13.22
N GLY A 486 8.57 -26.79 13.47
CA GLY A 486 7.68 -27.61 14.31
C GLY A 486 8.20 -27.65 15.76
N PRO A 487 8.42 -28.84 16.35
CA PRO A 487 8.91 -28.99 17.72
C PRO A 487 10.44 -28.93 17.84
N LEU A 488 11.17 -28.57 16.76
CA LEU A 488 12.63 -28.53 16.77
C LEU A 488 13.15 -27.10 16.65
N LEU A 489 13.99 -26.69 17.60
CA LEU A 489 14.82 -25.49 17.55
C LEU A 489 16.26 -25.87 17.20
N VAL A 490 16.84 -25.20 16.21
CA VAL A 490 18.23 -25.37 15.80
C VAL A 490 18.97 -24.05 15.98
N ILE A 491 20.07 -24.08 16.72
CA ILE A 491 20.96 -22.94 16.92
C ILE A 491 22.34 -23.30 16.39
N ARG A 492 22.77 -22.66 15.30
CA ARG A 492 24.15 -22.76 14.81
C ARG A 492 24.98 -21.66 15.45
N GLN A 493 25.96 -22.04 16.25
CA GLN A 493 26.80 -21.10 16.98
C GLN A 493 28.21 -21.10 16.42
N ASN A 494 28.68 -19.92 16.04
CA ASN A 494 30.09 -19.64 15.76
C ASN A 494 30.62 -18.71 16.85
N SER A 495 31.70 -19.09 17.51
CA SER A 495 32.33 -18.25 18.52
C SER A 495 33.84 -18.14 18.34
N THR A 496 34.37 -16.96 18.62
CA THR A 496 35.80 -16.69 18.73
C THR A 496 36.06 -16.35 20.19
N THR A 497 36.82 -17.22 20.86
CA THR A 497 37.12 -17.12 22.29
C THR A 497 38.63 -17.12 22.53
N PHE A 498 39.06 -16.94 23.78
CA PHE A 498 40.46 -17.11 24.19
C PHE A 498 41.00 -18.53 23.99
N ARG A 499 40.13 -19.53 23.76
CA ARG A 499 40.51 -20.92 23.46
C ARG A 499 40.57 -21.22 21.96
N GLY A 500 40.31 -20.22 21.11
CA GLY A 500 40.23 -20.35 19.66
C GLY A 500 38.81 -20.20 19.12
N GLU A 501 38.64 -20.56 17.85
CA GLU A 501 37.37 -20.57 17.16
C GLU A 501 36.62 -21.89 17.39
N ARG A 502 35.31 -21.79 17.56
CA ARG A 502 34.41 -22.92 17.78
C ARG A 502 33.17 -22.79 16.89
N GLN A 503 32.79 -23.89 16.24
CA GLN A 503 31.57 -23.99 15.45
C GLN A 503 30.81 -25.24 15.90
N ILE A 504 29.56 -25.06 16.33
CA ILE A 504 28.70 -26.15 16.80
C ILE A 504 27.26 -25.93 16.33
N THR A 505 26.51 -27.02 16.15
CA THR A 505 25.07 -26.99 15.89
C THR A 505 24.34 -27.58 17.08
N LEU A 506 23.60 -26.75 17.79
CA LEU A 506 22.76 -27.16 18.92
C LEU A 506 21.35 -27.46 18.43
N ARG A 507 20.78 -28.57 18.88
CA ARG A 507 19.39 -28.94 18.65
C ARG A 507 18.65 -29.06 19.96
N PHE A 508 17.45 -28.50 19.99
CA PHE A 508 16.56 -28.59 21.14
C PHE A 508 15.18 -29.05 20.71
N ASP A 509 14.61 -29.97 21.48
CA ASP A 509 13.24 -30.43 21.32
C ASP A 509 12.31 -29.61 22.21
N LYS A 510 11.11 -29.32 21.71
CA LYS A 510 10.10 -28.58 22.47
C LYS A 510 9.48 -29.49 23.53
N GLU A 511 9.39 -28.99 24.76
CA GLU A 511 8.68 -29.64 25.87
C GLU A 511 7.16 -29.57 25.71
#